data_AF-N1QJM3-F1
#
_entry.id   AF-N1QJM3-F1
#
_cell.length_a   1.000
_cell.length_b   1.000
_cell.length_c   1.000
_cell.angle_alpha   90.00
_cell.angle_beta   90.00
_cell.angle_gamma   90.00
#
_symmetry.space_group_name_H-M   'P 1'
#
loop_
_entity.id
_entity.type
_entity.pdbx_description
1 polymer ?
#
loop_
_entity_poly.entity_id
_entity_poly.type
_entity_poly.pdbx_seq_one_letter_code
_entity_poly.pdbx_strand_id
1 'polypeptide(L)'
;MAILQYLFFWNLKTPQDNRWHPQIGQDPNKYIHHHNLPAFLQRTDAEATLVDAAPFIAGAGGLRHVSQIHHFGFTARASIFRNAKTMTAMHRACMVVPLILVAQAAQIEYRTFIPRWCHERELYYRDEAEVRKHVDVGACIGAVSWIFRLTWKVGARYWAPIDVVIGGGLCDLLHREYIKAHTIETR
;
A
#
# COMPACT_ATOMS: atom_id res chain seq x y z
N MET A 1 30.45 6.27 -0.82
CA MET A 1 29.17 6.92 -0.45
C MET A 1 28.11 6.89 -1.56
N ALA A 2 28.47 6.94 -2.85
CA ALA A 2 27.50 6.94 -3.96
C ALA A 2 26.60 5.68 -4.03
N ILE A 3 27.12 4.48 -3.71
CA ILE A 3 26.34 3.23 -3.75
C ILE A 3 25.23 3.20 -2.67
N LEU A 4 25.47 3.79 -1.49
CA LEU A 4 24.45 3.92 -0.44
C LEU A 4 23.38 4.96 -0.81
N GLN A 5 23.74 6.03 -1.54
CA GLN A 5 22.75 6.97 -2.08
C GLN A 5 21.81 6.31 -3.10
N TYR A 6 22.31 5.34 -3.89
CA TYR A 6 21.48 4.53 -4.79
C TYR A 6 20.57 3.53 -4.05
N LEU A 7 21.04 2.94 -2.94
CA LEU A 7 20.23 2.02 -2.13
C LEU A 7 19.04 2.71 -1.44
N PHE A 8 19.19 4.00 -1.12
CA PHE A 8 18.14 4.86 -0.55
C PHE A 8 17.69 5.94 -1.55
N PHE A 9 17.53 5.58 -2.83
CA PHE A 9 17.23 6.58 -3.87
C PHE A 9 15.91 7.34 -3.64
N TRP A 10 15.02 6.86 -2.76
CA TRP A 10 13.81 7.57 -2.30
C TRP A 10 14.10 8.82 -1.47
N ASN A 11 15.30 8.99 -0.92
CA ASN A 11 15.68 10.21 -0.19
C ASN A 11 15.88 11.43 -1.11
N LEU A 12 15.95 11.24 -2.43
CA LEU A 12 16.06 12.32 -3.43
C LEU A 12 14.72 12.73 -4.04
N LYS A 13 13.62 12.21 -3.49
CA LYS A 13 12.29 12.36 -4.06
C LYS A 13 11.76 13.77 -3.86
N THR A 14 11.30 14.36 -4.95
CA THR A 14 10.65 15.68 -4.98
C THR A 14 9.14 15.55 -4.84
N PRO A 15 8.42 16.63 -4.48
CA PRO A 15 6.95 16.62 -4.47
C PRO A 15 6.32 16.23 -5.83
N GLN A 16 7.02 16.49 -6.93
CA GLN A 16 6.60 16.15 -8.29
C GLN A 16 6.54 14.63 -8.49
N ASP A 17 7.46 13.89 -7.88
CA ASP A 17 7.53 12.42 -7.95
C ASP A 17 6.38 11.73 -7.20
N ASN A 18 5.58 12.49 -6.43
CA ASN A 18 4.39 12.04 -5.70
C ASN A 18 3.07 12.42 -6.39
N ARG A 19 3.11 13.06 -7.56
CA ARG A 19 1.90 13.55 -8.27
C ARG A 19 1.02 12.46 -8.89
N TRP A 20 1.38 11.19 -8.70
CA TRP A 20 0.52 10.05 -9.01
C TRP A 20 -0.68 9.95 -8.06
N HIS A 21 -0.77 10.75 -6.99
CA HIS A 21 -1.95 10.80 -6.14
C HIS A 21 -2.42 12.25 -5.93
N PRO A 22 -3.71 12.47 -5.60
CA PRO A 22 -4.20 13.77 -5.16
C PRO A 22 -3.43 14.25 -3.93
N GLN A 23 -3.25 15.58 -3.82
CA GLN A 23 -2.57 16.17 -2.67
C GLN A 23 -3.28 15.80 -1.36
N ILE A 24 -2.50 15.62 -0.29
CA ILE A 24 -3.02 15.27 1.02
C ILE A 24 -3.99 16.36 1.50
N GLY A 25 -5.19 15.96 1.93
CA GLY A 25 -6.27 16.89 2.31
C GLY A 25 -7.00 17.54 1.13
N GLN A 26 -6.68 17.16 -0.11
CA GLN A 26 -7.42 17.51 -1.32
C GLN A 26 -8.04 16.26 -1.95
N ASP A 27 -8.91 15.60 -1.18
CA ASP A 27 -9.63 14.44 -1.66
C ASP A 27 -10.59 14.83 -2.81
N PRO A 28 -10.51 14.21 -3.99
CA PRO A 28 -11.50 14.40 -5.06
C PRO A 28 -12.92 13.98 -4.65
N ASN A 29 -13.08 13.14 -3.61
CA ASN A 29 -14.38 12.80 -3.02
C ASN A 29 -14.91 13.84 -2.00
N LYS A 30 -14.35 15.06 -2.01
CA LYS A 30 -14.80 16.25 -1.27
C LYS A 30 -16.29 16.58 -1.37
N TYR A 31 -17.05 15.93 -2.24
CA TYR A 31 -18.47 16.22 -2.43
C TYR A 31 -19.41 15.17 -1.79
N ILE A 32 -18.94 13.97 -1.47
CA ILE A 32 -19.81 12.86 -1.01
C ILE A 32 -19.91 12.81 0.52
N HIS A 33 -18.89 13.29 1.24
CA HIS A 33 -18.70 13.00 2.68
C HIS A 33 -18.75 14.23 3.61
N HIS A 34 -18.94 15.45 3.08
CA HIS A 34 -18.65 16.68 3.82
C HIS A 34 -19.69 17.13 4.85
N HIS A 35 -20.94 16.68 4.77
CA HIS A 35 -21.97 17.30 5.62
C HIS A 35 -21.97 16.81 7.08
N ASN A 36 -21.42 15.63 7.38
CA ASN A 36 -21.55 15.03 8.72
C ASN A 36 -20.23 14.53 9.36
N LEU A 37 -19.08 14.63 8.69
CA LEU A 37 -17.82 14.12 9.22
C LEU A 37 -16.96 15.24 9.84
N PRO A 38 -16.31 14.99 11.00
CA PRO A 38 -15.30 15.89 11.55
C PRO A 38 -14.20 16.25 10.56
N ALA A 39 -13.71 17.50 10.62
CA ALA A 39 -12.73 18.05 9.68
C ALA A 39 -11.43 17.23 9.55
N PHE A 40 -11.03 16.50 10.59
CA PHE A 40 -9.85 15.63 10.52
C PHE A 40 -10.08 14.36 9.68
N LEU A 41 -11.29 13.79 9.70
CA LEU A 41 -11.67 12.62 8.88
C LEU A 41 -11.90 13.02 7.42
N GLN A 42 -12.34 14.26 7.17
CA GLN A 42 -12.45 14.78 5.80
C GLN A 42 -11.09 14.91 5.07
N ARG A 43 -9.99 14.88 5.83
CA ARG A 43 -8.62 14.98 5.28
C ARG A 43 -7.98 13.61 5.06
N THR A 44 -8.56 12.55 5.61
CA THR A 44 -8.06 11.18 5.46
C THR A 44 -8.61 10.55 4.20
N ASP A 45 -7.78 9.76 3.55
CA ASP A 45 -8.08 9.05 2.31
C ASP A 45 -7.73 7.58 2.53
N ALA A 46 -8.77 6.76 2.66
CA ALA A 46 -8.63 5.36 3.03
C ALA A 46 -7.96 4.57 1.90
N GLU A 47 -8.40 4.78 0.66
CA GLU A 47 -7.89 4.12 -0.54
C GLU A 47 -6.40 4.45 -0.73
N ALA A 48 -6.03 5.73 -0.64
CA ALA A 48 -4.63 6.13 -0.70
C ALA A 48 -3.81 5.54 0.45
N THR A 49 -4.38 5.45 1.66
CA THR A 49 -3.70 4.83 2.81
C THR A 49 -3.35 3.36 2.55
N LEU A 50 -4.27 2.58 1.94
CA LEU A 50 -4.01 1.18 1.62
C LEU A 50 -2.84 1.06 0.63
N VAL A 51 -2.85 1.88 -0.41
CA VAL A 51 -1.81 1.90 -1.44
C VAL A 51 -0.47 2.36 -0.87
N ASP A 52 -0.46 3.37 0.00
CA ASP A 52 0.74 3.93 0.62
C ASP A 52 1.35 2.98 1.66
N ALA A 53 0.53 2.19 2.37
CA ALA A 53 0.98 1.23 3.38
C ALA A 53 1.46 -0.10 2.78
N ALA A 54 0.91 -0.51 1.63
CA ALA A 54 1.18 -1.81 1.03
C ALA A 54 2.68 -2.13 0.79
N PRO A 55 3.52 -1.20 0.26
CA PRO A 55 4.95 -1.46 0.06
C PRO A 55 5.70 -1.80 1.36
N PHE A 56 5.35 -1.18 2.49
CA PHE A 56 5.99 -1.45 3.78
C PHE A 56 5.61 -2.82 4.31
N ILE A 57 4.33 -3.18 4.21
CA ILE A 57 3.82 -4.48 4.68
C ILE A 57 4.39 -5.61 3.81
N ALA A 58 4.33 -5.46 2.48
CA ALA A 58 4.90 -6.42 1.55
C ALA A 58 6.43 -6.52 1.71
N GLY A 59 7.12 -5.39 1.85
CA GLY A 59 8.57 -5.32 2.07
C GLY A 59 9.00 -6.01 3.37
N ALA A 60 8.31 -5.76 4.49
CA ALA A 60 8.58 -6.44 5.75
C ALA A 60 8.38 -7.96 5.63
N GLY A 61 7.34 -8.39 4.91
CA GLY A 61 7.10 -9.80 4.58
C GLY A 61 8.23 -10.39 3.73
N GLY A 62 8.60 -9.72 2.63
CA GLY A 62 9.65 -10.15 1.71
C GLY A 62 11.01 -10.27 2.40
N LEU A 63 11.46 -9.23 3.11
CA LEU A 63 12.72 -9.23 3.86
C LEU A 63 12.73 -10.34 4.91
N ARG A 64 11.62 -10.53 5.63
CA ARG A 64 11.54 -11.58 6.63
C ARG A 64 11.57 -12.96 5.99
N HIS A 65 10.92 -13.16 4.87
CA HIS A 65 10.96 -14.41 4.13
C HIS A 65 12.37 -14.71 3.59
N VAL A 66 13.03 -13.73 2.96
CA VAL A 66 14.40 -13.86 2.46
C VAL A 66 15.40 -14.13 3.59
N SER A 67 15.27 -13.45 4.74
CA SER A 67 16.13 -13.70 5.90
C SER A 67 16.06 -15.16 6.38
N GLN A 68 14.95 -15.85 6.12
CA GLN A 68 14.77 -17.25 6.50
C GLN A 68 15.34 -18.22 5.47
N ILE A 69 15.52 -17.81 4.21
CA ILE A 69 16.17 -18.62 3.16
C ILE A 69 17.59 -18.98 3.58
N HIS A 70 18.30 -18.04 4.21
CA HIS A 70 19.67 -18.26 4.72
C HIS A 70 19.73 -19.07 6.02
N HIS A 71 18.61 -19.27 6.71
CA HIS A 71 18.57 -19.89 8.04
C HIS A 71 17.99 -21.30 8.07
N PHE A 72 17.47 -21.86 6.97
CA PHE A 72 16.88 -23.20 7.02
C PHE A 72 17.10 -24.06 5.77
N GLY A 73 17.65 -25.26 6.01
CA GLY A 73 17.42 -26.42 5.16
C GLY A 73 15.93 -26.76 5.09
N PHE A 74 15.41 -26.87 3.86
CA PHE A 74 14.19 -27.56 3.40
C PHE A 74 12.85 -27.47 4.18
N THR A 75 12.72 -26.69 5.26
CA THR A 75 11.53 -26.69 6.14
C THR A 75 10.75 -25.37 6.15
N ALA A 76 11.27 -24.31 5.52
CA ALA A 76 10.52 -23.07 5.35
C ALA A 76 9.45 -23.25 4.25
N ARG A 77 8.18 -23.27 4.64
CA ARG A 77 7.05 -23.34 3.68
C ARG A 77 7.10 -22.11 2.76
N ALA A 78 7.02 -22.34 1.45
CA ALA A 78 6.98 -21.29 0.43
C ALA A 78 5.79 -20.32 0.58
N SER A 79 4.69 -20.80 1.16
CA SER A 79 3.53 -19.95 1.45
C SER A 79 3.82 -18.99 2.62
N ILE A 80 3.86 -17.69 2.32
CA ILE A 80 4.01 -16.58 3.27
C ILE A 80 2.97 -16.67 4.40
N PHE A 81 1.73 -17.07 4.08
CA PHE A 81 0.61 -17.21 5.01
C PHE A 81 0.67 -18.47 5.89
N ARG A 82 1.59 -19.40 5.62
CA ARG A 82 1.86 -20.54 6.51
C ARG A 82 3.08 -20.30 7.38
N ASN A 83 3.77 -19.18 7.18
CA ASN A 83 4.98 -18.81 7.90
C ASN A 83 4.66 -17.77 8.97
N ALA A 84 4.51 -18.24 10.22
CA ALA A 84 4.17 -17.38 11.36
C ALA A 84 5.14 -16.21 11.54
N LYS A 85 6.45 -16.42 11.31
CA LYS A 85 7.48 -15.38 11.46
C LYS A 85 7.32 -14.29 10.40
N THR A 86 7.01 -14.66 9.16
CA THR A 86 6.76 -13.69 8.08
C THR A 86 5.46 -12.93 8.30
N MET A 87 4.39 -13.63 8.68
CA MET A 87 3.13 -12.99 9.03
C MET A 87 3.23 -12.05 10.24
N THR A 88 4.05 -12.39 11.24
CA THR A 88 4.28 -11.48 12.38
C THR A 88 4.94 -10.18 11.93
N ALA A 89 5.91 -10.27 11.01
CA ALA A 89 6.60 -9.09 10.49
C ALA A 89 5.62 -8.20 9.70
N MET A 90 4.79 -8.79 8.84
CA MET A 90 3.75 -8.08 8.11
C MET A 90 2.71 -7.45 9.07
N HIS A 91 2.27 -8.19 10.09
CA HIS A 91 1.33 -7.72 11.10
C HIS A 91 1.88 -6.50 11.85
N ARG A 92 3.14 -6.52 12.27
CA ARG A 92 3.79 -5.38 12.92
C ARG A 92 3.94 -4.20 11.96
N ALA A 93 4.23 -4.45 10.68
CA ALA A 93 4.31 -3.41 9.67
C ALA A 93 2.97 -2.70 9.41
N CYS A 94 1.82 -3.34 9.72
CA CYS A 94 0.52 -2.66 9.65
C CYS A 94 0.40 -1.45 10.59
N MET A 95 1.30 -1.27 11.57
CA MET A 95 1.39 -0.04 12.38
C MET A 95 1.68 1.21 11.54
N VAL A 96 2.11 1.07 10.29
CA VAL A 96 2.27 2.17 9.35
C VAL A 96 0.91 2.77 8.92
N VAL A 97 -0.16 1.97 8.89
CA VAL A 97 -1.51 2.44 8.51
C VAL A 97 -2.01 3.60 9.40
N PRO A 98 -2.06 3.46 10.74
CA PRO A 98 -2.49 4.58 11.59
C PRO A 98 -1.53 5.77 11.52
N LEU A 99 -0.23 5.55 11.28
CA LEU A 99 0.74 6.63 11.12
C LEU A 99 0.45 7.46 9.85
N ILE A 100 0.12 6.81 8.74
CA ILE A 100 -0.30 7.46 7.50
C ILE A 100 -1.58 8.26 7.72
N LEU A 101 -2.60 7.67 8.36
CA LEU A 101 -3.87 8.37 8.64
C LEU A 101 -3.66 9.62 9.50
N VAL A 102 -2.80 9.55 10.52
CA VAL A 102 -2.44 10.71 11.36
C VAL A 102 -1.70 11.77 10.54
N ALA A 103 -0.74 11.37 9.69
CA ALA A 103 -0.04 12.29 8.80
C ALA A 103 -0.99 12.97 7.80
N GLN A 104 -1.96 12.23 7.25
CA GLN A 104 -3.00 12.77 6.38
C GLN A 104 -3.89 13.78 7.11
N ALA A 105 -4.39 13.42 8.30
CA ALA A 105 -5.22 14.30 9.12
C ALA A 105 -4.49 15.61 9.50
N ALA A 106 -3.18 15.52 9.73
CA ALA A 106 -2.29 16.63 10.02
C ALA A 106 -1.79 17.38 8.76
N GLN A 107 -2.13 16.93 7.55
CA GLN A 107 -1.67 17.48 6.27
C GLN A 107 -0.13 17.52 6.12
N ILE A 108 0.55 16.53 6.70
CA ILE A 108 2.00 16.37 6.60
C ILE A 108 2.32 15.56 5.34
N GLU A 109 3.21 16.06 4.50
CA GLU A 109 3.71 15.32 3.33
C GLU A 109 4.60 14.15 3.78
N TYR A 110 4.04 12.94 3.79
CA TYR A 110 4.75 11.70 4.16
C TYR A 110 5.17 10.85 2.96
N ARG A 111 4.65 11.14 1.75
CA ARG A 111 4.84 10.29 0.57
C ARG A 111 6.25 10.33 0.00
N THR A 112 7.06 11.32 0.38
CA THR A 112 8.51 11.36 0.11
C THR A 112 9.25 10.16 0.72
N PHE A 113 8.75 9.61 1.83
CA PHE A 113 9.33 8.43 2.49
C PHE A 113 8.83 7.10 1.91
N ILE A 114 7.88 7.13 0.97
CA ILE A 114 7.35 5.93 0.34
C ILE A 114 8.21 5.58 -0.88
N PRO A 115 8.74 4.34 -0.97
CA PRO A 115 9.61 3.91 -2.06
C PRO A 115 8.81 3.63 -3.35
N ARG A 116 8.15 4.65 -3.90
CA ARG A 116 7.34 4.59 -5.12
C ARG A 116 7.45 5.88 -5.93
N TRP A 117 7.71 5.80 -7.22
CA TRP A 117 7.76 6.97 -8.11
C TRP A 117 6.56 7.02 -9.03
N CYS A 118 6.07 8.24 -9.22
CA CYS A 118 5.24 8.58 -10.35
C CYS A 118 5.98 8.28 -11.65
N HIS A 119 5.29 7.70 -12.64
CA HIS A 119 5.79 7.60 -14.00
C HIS A 119 4.98 8.54 -14.89
N GLU A 120 5.57 9.07 -15.96
CA GLU A 120 4.86 9.95 -16.90
C GLU A 120 3.57 9.30 -17.41
N ARG A 121 3.59 7.99 -17.68
CA ARG A 121 2.39 7.24 -18.09
C ARG A 121 1.27 7.28 -17.03
N GLU A 122 1.62 7.25 -15.75
CA GLU A 122 0.62 7.40 -14.68
C GLU A 122 0.10 8.83 -14.59
N LEU A 123 0.92 9.84 -14.83
CA LEU A 123 0.45 11.24 -14.84
C LEU A 123 -0.58 11.50 -15.94
N TYR A 124 -0.35 10.94 -17.13
CA TYR A 124 -1.16 11.26 -18.31
C TYR A 124 -2.38 10.34 -18.50
N TYR A 125 -2.30 9.09 -18.06
CA TYR A 125 -3.30 8.08 -18.41
C TYR A 125 -4.02 7.43 -17.22
N ARG A 126 -3.61 7.72 -15.98
CA ARG A 126 -4.25 7.14 -14.80
C ARG A 126 -5.45 7.97 -14.38
N ASP A 127 -6.65 7.41 -14.52
CA ASP A 127 -7.85 7.96 -13.88
C ASP A 127 -7.90 7.52 -12.41
N GLU A 128 -7.61 8.45 -11.50
CA GLU A 128 -7.64 8.17 -10.06
C GLU A 128 -9.02 7.74 -9.54
N ALA A 129 -10.11 8.20 -10.15
CA ALA A 129 -11.45 7.82 -9.73
C ALA A 129 -11.74 6.35 -10.07
N GLU A 130 -11.25 5.87 -11.22
CA GLU A 130 -11.32 4.46 -11.60
C GLU A 130 -10.42 3.60 -10.71
N VAL A 131 -9.17 4.02 -10.48
CA VAL A 131 -8.22 3.29 -9.64
C VAL A 131 -8.76 3.11 -8.22
N ARG A 132 -9.35 4.15 -7.64
CA ARG A 132 -9.95 4.08 -6.29
C ARG A 132 -11.04 3.03 -6.20
N LYS A 133 -11.90 2.90 -7.22
CA LYS A 133 -12.90 1.83 -7.27
C LYS A 133 -12.25 0.45 -7.26
N HIS A 134 -11.18 0.27 -8.02
CA HIS A 134 -10.44 -1.00 -8.01
C HIS A 134 -9.76 -1.28 -6.67
N VAL A 135 -9.17 -0.26 -6.04
CA VAL A 135 -8.56 -0.36 -4.70
C VAL A 135 -9.62 -0.74 -3.67
N ASP A 136 -10.80 -0.12 -3.70
CA ASP A 136 -11.90 -0.42 -2.79
C ASP A 136 -12.42 -1.86 -2.97
N VAL A 137 -12.61 -2.30 -4.22
CA VAL A 137 -12.96 -3.70 -4.52
C VAL A 137 -11.88 -4.66 -4.02
N GLY A 138 -10.60 -4.33 -4.23
CA GLY A 138 -9.47 -5.12 -3.71
C GLY A 138 -9.46 -5.19 -2.18
N ALA A 139 -9.74 -4.08 -1.52
CA ALA A 139 -9.86 -3.99 -0.07
C ALA A 139 -11.01 -4.86 0.45
N CYS A 140 -12.16 -4.83 -0.22
CA CYS A 140 -13.33 -5.66 0.10
C CYS A 140 -13.02 -7.16 -0.02
N ILE A 141 -12.38 -7.58 -1.12
CA ILE A 141 -11.95 -8.98 -1.32
C ILE A 141 -10.94 -9.37 -0.22
N GLY A 142 -10.02 -8.47 0.10
CA GLY A 142 -9.09 -8.62 1.21
C GLY A 142 -9.81 -8.80 2.56
N ALA A 143 -10.85 -8.02 2.83
CA ALA A 143 -11.65 -8.12 4.05
C ALA A 143 -12.36 -9.48 4.15
N VAL A 144 -12.94 -9.96 3.06
CA VAL A 144 -13.55 -11.30 3.01
C VAL A 144 -12.51 -12.38 3.28
N SER A 145 -11.33 -12.30 2.66
CA SER A 145 -10.20 -13.21 2.92
C SER A 145 -9.79 -13.18 4.40
N TRP A 146 -9.66 -12.00 4.97
CA TRP A 146 -9.28 -11.83 6.38
C TRP A 146 -10.31 -12.43 7.33
N ILE A 147 -11.60 -12.18 7.11
CA ILE A 147 -12.71 -12.79 7.87
C ILE A 147 -12.65 -14.31 7.77
N PHE A 148 -12.43 -14.85 6.56
CA PHE A 148 -12.27 -16.29 6.37
C PHE A 148 -11.08 -16.83 7.17
N ARG A 149 -9.93 -16.15 7.17
CA ARG A 149 -8.77 -16.55 7.99
C ARG A 149 -9.08 -16.54 9.49
N LEU A 150 -9.84 -15.56 9.98
CA LEU A 150 -10.27 -15.49 11.37
C LEU A 150 -11.20 -16.65 11.74
N THR A 151 -12.23 -16.92 10.91
CA THR A 151 -13.22 -17.98 11.13
C THR A 151 -12.58 -19.38 11.15
N TRP A 152 -11.67 -19.66 10.23
CA TRP A 152 -10.95 -20.95 10.17
C TRP A 152 -9.70 -21.02 11.06
N LYS A 153 -9.47 -19.99 11.90
CA LYS A 153 -8.31 -19.87 12.79
C LYS A 153 -6.95 -19.97 12.08
N VAL A 154 -6.91 -19.74 10.77
CA VAL A 154 -5.68 -19.75 9.96
C VAL A 154 -4.95 -18.43 10.18
N GLY A 155 -4.05 -18.42 11.17
CA GLY A 155 -3.33 -17.20 11.54
C GLY A 155 -4.10 -16.28 12.48
N ALA A 156 -5.09 -16.78 13.23
CA ALA A 156 -5.92 -16.00 14.16
C ALA A 156 -5.16 -15.28 15.30
N ARG A 157 -3.87 -15.59 15.52
CA ARG A 157 -3.01 -14.79 16.40
C ARG A 157 -2.64 -13.42 15.80
N TYR A 158 -2.93 -13.17 14.53
CA TYR A 158 -2.56 -11.96 13.82
C TYR A 158 -3.82 -11.23 13.35
N TRP A 159 -4.16 -10.17 14.09
CA TRP A 159 -5.43 -9.43 13.96
C TRP A 159 -5.35 -8.27 12.98
N ALA A 160 -4.17 -7.94 12.47
CA ALA A 160 -4.07 -6.81 11.54
C ALA A 160 -4.70 -7.16 10.19
N PRO A 161 -5.37 -6.20 9.53
CA PRO A 161 -6.04 -6.38 8.25
C PRO A 161 -5.03 -6.41 7.08
N ILE A 162 -4.05 -7.32 7.15
CA ILE A 162 -3.00 -7.49 6.14
C ILE A 162 -3.64 -7.71 4.78
N ASP A 163 -4.65 -8.58 4.67
CA ASP A 163 -5.30 -8.90 3.40
C ASP A 163 -6.03 -7.69 2.82
N VAL A 164 -6.61 -6.81 3.66
CA VAL A 164 -7.30 -5.59 3.20
C VAL A 164 -6.30 -4.65 2.56
N VAL A 165 -5.18 -4.39 3.25
CA VAL A 165 -4.14 -3.48 2.76
C VAL A 165 -3.45 -4.04 1.51
N ILE A 166 -3.09 -5.32 1.55
CA ILE A 166 -2.47 -5.97 0.39
C ILE A 166 -3.47 -6.10 -0.76
N GLY A 167 -4.74 -6.37 -0.50
CA GLY A 167 -5.79 -6.45 -1.53
C GLY A 167 -5.97 -5.13 -2.27
N GLY A 168 -6.14 -4.03 -1.55
CA GLY A 168 -6.21 -2.70 -2.16
C GLY A 168 -4.93 -2.30 -2.91
N GLY A 169 -3.77 -2.50 -2.28
CA GLY A 169 -2.48 -2.20 -2.92
C GLY A 169 -2.17 -3.06 -4.14
N LEU A 170 -2.61 -4.33 -4.17
CA LEU A 170 -2.45 -5.22 -5.32
C LEU A 170 -3.31 -4.74 -6.49
N CYS A 171 -4.55 -4.31 -6.24
CA CYS A 171 -5.42 -3.78 -7.29
C CYS A 171 -4.85 -2.51 -7.92
N ASP A 172 -4.26 -1.61 -7.12
CA ASP A 172 -3.53 -0.45 -7.66
C ASP A 172 -2.33 -0.88 -8.51
N LEU A 173 -1.54 -1.87 -8.04
CA LEU A 173 -0.41 -2.40 -8.81
C LEU A 173 -0.86 -3.06 -10.12
N LEU A 174 -1.94 -3.84 -10.11
CA LEU A 174 -2.48 -4.49 -11.30
C LEU A 174 -2.98 -3.47 -12.32
N HIS A 175 -3.69 -2.43 -11.86
CA HIS A 175 -4.14 -1.35 -12.73
C HIS A 175 -2.95 -0.61 -13.35
N ARG A 176 -1.89 -0.37 -12.57
CA ARG A 176 -0.65 0.22 -13.07
C ARG A 176 0.02 -0.64 -14.14
N GLU A 177 0.16 -1.94 -13.91
CA GLU A 177 0.73 -2.87 -14.90
C GLU A 177 -0.17 -2.99 -16.14
N TYR A 178 -1.49 -2.89 -15.97
CA TYR A 178 -2.43 -2.82 -17.08
C TYR A 178 -2.18 -1.58 -17.94
N ILE A 179 -2.07 -0.38 -17.36
CA ILE A 179 -1.71 0.85 -18.08
C ILE A 179 -0.38 0.65 -18.80
N LYS A 180 0.66 0.16 -18.12
CA LYS A 180 1.97 -0.06 -18.74
C LYS A 180 1.91 -0.98 -19.96
N ALA A 181 1.08 -2.01 -19.91
CA ALA A 181 0.94 -3.00 -20.99
C ALA A 181 0.06 -2.53 -22.15
N HIS A 182 -0.93 -1.66 -21.91
CA HIS A 182 -1.96 -1.32 -22.89
C HIS A 182 -1.87 0.11 -23.43
N THR A 183 -1.17 1.02 -22.75
CA THR A 183 -0.91 2.35 -23.30
C THR A 183 0.33 2.29 -24.18
N ILE A 184 0.10 2.26 -25.49
CA ILE A 184 1.14 2.24 -26.52
C ILE A 184 1.91 3.56 -26.46
N GLU A 185 3.25 3.49 -26.41
CA GLU A 185 4.11 4.63 -26.73
C GLU A 185 3.87 5.02 -28.20
N THR A 186 2.98 5.98 -28.46
CA THR A 186 3.17 6.82 -29.65
C THR A 186 4.40 7.66 -29.38
N ARG A 187 5.55 7.15 -29.84
CA ARG A 187 6.81 7.90 -29.97
C ARG A 187 6.64 9.05 -30.95
#